data_AF-A0A8B8INI1-F1
#
_entry.id   AF-A0A8B8INI1-F1
#
_cell.length_a   1.000
_cell.length_b   1.000
_cell.length_c   1.000
_cell.angle_alpha   90.00
_cell.angle_beta   90.00
_cell.angle_gamma   90.00
#
_symmetry.space_group_name_H-M   'P 1'
#
loop_
_entity.id
_entity.type
_entity.pdbx_description
1 polymer ?
#
loop_
_entity_poly.entity_id
_entity_poly.type
_entity_poly.pdbx_seq_one_letter_code
_entity_poly.pdbx_strand_id
1 'polypeptide(L)'
;MDTVDEFLKINGDWLIGVHCTHGLNRTGYMVCRYLRDRVGIPAKDAIKSFEIARGYQIERANFIADLLGKTPIPPDLGKETVVKPVENVYQIKQSVSDK
;
A
#
# COMPACT_ATOMS: atom_id res chain seq x y z
N MET A 1 -19.57 -3.42 -1.44
CA MET A 1 -19.36 -3.52 0.01
C MET A 1 -18.28 -2.52 0.34
N ASP A 2 -18.67 -1.39 0.91
CA ASP A 2 -17.84 -0.19 1.00
C ASP A 2 -17.29 -0.02 2.42
N THR A 3 -16.72 -1.09 2.98
CA THR A 3 -16.36 -1.20 4.40
C THR A 3 -15.50 -0.04 4.92
N VAL A 4 -14.51 0.39 4.12
CA VAL A 4 -13.65 1.53 4.49
C VAL A 4 -14.45 2.83 4.52
N ASP A 5 -15.30 3.07 3.53
CA ASP A 5 -16.09 4.30 3.45
C ASP A 5 -17.20 4.34 4.51
N GLU A 6 -17.82 3.20 4.81
CA GLU A 6 -18.79 3.06 5.88
C GLU A 6 -18.17 3.38 7.24
N PHE A 7 -16.95 2.91 7.49
CA PHE A 7 -16.23 3.24 8.73
C PHE A 7 -15.88 4.73 8.81
N LEU A 8 -15.34 5.31 7.73
CA LEU A 8 -14.95 6.73 7.70
C LEU A 8 -16.14 7.68 7.86
N LYS A 9 -17.36 7.26 7.50
CA LYS A 9 -18.60 8.03 7.74
C LYS A 9 -18.96 8.13 9.23
N ILE A 10 -18.49 7.22 10.08
CA ILE A 10 -18.78 7.26 11.53
C ILE A 10 -17.99 8.41 12.16
N ASN A 11 -16.68 8.44 11.92
CA ASN A 11 -15.79 9.52 12.34
C ASN A 11 -14.53 9.53 11.46
N GLY A 12 -14.28 10.65 10.77
CA GLY A 12 -13.14 10.80 9.86
C GLY A 12 -11.78 10.91 10.57
N ASP A 13 -11.76 11.18 11.87
CA ASP A 13 -10.52 11.31 12.66
C ASP A 13 -10.00 9.95 13.16
N TRP A 14 -10.78 8.88 12.99
CA TRP A 14 -10.40 7.54 13.44
C TRP A 14 -9.50 6.84 12.42
N LEU A 15 -8.57 6.04 12.93
CA LEU A 15 -7.64 5.25 12.12
C LEU A 15 -8.19 3.86 11.83
N ILE A 16 -8.01 3.40 10.59
CA ILE A 16 -8.33 2.03 10.17
C ILE A 16 -7.05 1.22 10.15
N GLY A 17 -6.94 0.25 11.06
CA GLY A 17 -5.87 -0.74 11.04
C GLY A 17 -6.14 -1.83 10.00
N VAL A 18 -5.26 -1.96 9.00
CA VAL A 18 -5.35 -3.02 7.98
C VAL A 18 -4.15 -3.96 8.13
N HIS A 19 -4.40 -5.25 8.33
CA HIS A 19 -3.34 -6.25 8.44
C HIS A 19 -3.65 -7.51 7.64
N CYS A 20 -2.60 -8.27 7.35
CA CYS A 20 -2.70 -9.66 6.91
C CYS A 20 -1.76 -10.49 7.80
N THR A 21 -1.07 -11.51 7.27
CA THR A 21 -0.06 -12.23 8.06
C THR A 21 1.19 -11.36 8.32
N HIS A 22 1.73 -10.71 7.29
CA HIS A 22 2.95 -9.89 7.38
C HIS A 22 2.70 -8.38 7.27
N GLY A 23 1.44 -7.99 6.99
CA GLY A 23 1.07 -6.58 6.79
C GLY A 23 1.79 -5.91 5.61
N LEU A 24 2.18 -6.67 4.58
CA LEU A 24 2.98 -6.17 3.45
C LEU A 24 2.23 -6.30 2.12
N ASN A 25 2.21 -7.50 1.51
CA ASN A 25 1.68 -7.65 0.14
C ASN A 25 0.17 -7.44 0.02
N ARG A 26 -0.66 -8.25 0.71
CA ARG A 26 -2.12 -8.13 0.65
C ARG A 26 -2.60 -6.80 1.24
N THR A 27 -1.98 -6.37 2.34
CA THR A 27 -2.28 -5.09 2.99
C THR A 27 -1.97 -3.92 2.07
N GLY A 28 -0.75 -3.86 1.54
CA GLY A 28 -0.33 -2.81 0.61
C GLY A 28 -1.17 -2.77 -0.64
N TYR A 29 -1.50 -3.93 -1.22
CA TYR A 29 -2.39 -3.99 -2.37
C TYR A 29 -3.77 -3.38 -2.07
N MET A 30 -4.44 -3.80 -0.99
CA MET A 30 -5.79 -3.31 -0.67
C MET A 30 -5.78 -1.81 -0.31
N VAL A 31 -4.78 -1.36 0.46
CA VAL A 31 -4.62 0.07 0.81
C VAL A 31 -4.36 0.90 -0.46
N CYS A 32 -3.41 0.49 -1.30
CA CYS A 32 -3.08 1.23 -2.53
C CYS A 32 -4.24 1.22 -3.54
N ARG A 33 -4.99 0.11 -3.66
CA ARG A 33 -6.21 0.03 -4.48
C ARG A 33 -7.26 1.02 -3.99
N TYR A 34 -7.48 1.12 -2.68
CA TYR A 34 -8.43 2.08 -2.12
C TYR A 34 -8.01 3.53 -2.40
N LEU A 35 -6.73 3.87 -2.15
CA LEU A 35 -6.20 5.21 -2.43
C LEU A 35 -6.31 5.56 -3.93
N ARG A 36 -6.07 4.60 -4.82
CA ARG A 36 -6.19 4.81 -6.28
C ARG A 36 -7.65 4.94 -6.74
N ASP A 37 -8.47 3.95 -6.42
CA ASP A 37 -9.80 3.79 -7.02
C ASP A 37 -10.85 4.68 -6.34
N ARG A 38 -10.71 4.97 -5.04
CA ARG A 38 -11.69 5.75 -4.25
C ARG A 38 -11.22 7.16 -3.94
N VAL A 39 -9.94 7.34 -3.63
CA VAL A 39 -9.38 8.67 -3.28
C VAL A 39 -8.82 9.40 -4.51
N GLY A 40 -8.49 8.67 -5.59
CA GLY A 40 -7.95 9.25 -6.84
C GLY A 40 -6.45 9.53 -6.81
N ILE A 41 -5.71 8.97 -5.85
CA ILE A 41 -4.25 9.10 -5.77
C ILE A 41 -3.59 8.25 -6.86
N PRO A 42 -2.63 8.77 -7.66
CA PRO A 42 -1.94 7.98 -8.65
C PRO A 42 -1.31 6.71 -8.04
N ALA A 43 -1.43 5.59 -8.74
CA ALA A 43 -1.00 4.28 -8.21
C ALA A 43 0.46 4.26 -7.72
N LYS A 44 1.36 4.95 -8.44
CA LYS A 44 2.78 5.07 -8.05
C LYS A 44 2.94 5.78 -6.71
N ASP A 45 2.17 6.84 -6.49
CA ASP A 45 2.24 7.64 -5.27
C ASP A 45 1.57 6.90 -4.10
N ALA A 46 0.47 6.17 -4.35
CA ALA A 46 -0.16 5.30 -3.37
C ALA A 46 0.81 4.20 -2.89
N ILE A 47 1.49 3.52 -3.81
CA ILE A 47 2.51 2.50 -3.49
C ILE A 47 3.62 3.12 -2.66
N LYS A 48 4.22 4.22 -3.15
CA LYS A 48 5.33 4.90 -2.46
C LYS A 48 4.93 5.34 -1.05
N SER A 49 3.72 5.88 -0.89
CA SER A 49 3.21 6.34 0.41
C SER A 49 3.03 5.17 1.38
N PHE A 50 2.48 4.05 0.91
CA PHE A 50 2.35 2.83 1.71
C PHE A 50 3.72 2.29 2.14
N GLU A 51 4.67 2.16 1.21
CA GLU A 51 5.99 1.60 1.48
C GLU A 51 6.79 2.45 2.47
N ILE A 52 6.73 3.78 2.36
CA ILE A 52 7.35 4.71 3.31
C ILE A 52 6.69 4.59 4.69
N ALA A 53 5.36 4.58 4.76
CA ALA A 53 4.65 4.46 6.02
C ALA A 53 4.91 3.12 6.71
N ARG A 54 4.96 2.04 5.93
CA ARG A 54 5.17 0.66 6.40
C ARG A 54 6.64 0.32 6.68
N GLY A 55 7.56 0.99 6.00
CA GLY A 55 9.03 0.78 6.06
C GLY A 55 9.57 -0.34 5.15
N TYR A 56 8.71 -0.95 4.31
CA TYR A 56 9.08 -2.09 3.46
C TYR A 56 8.37 -2.00 2.11
N GLN A 57 9.01 -2.51 1.06
CA GLN A 57 8.47 -2.52 -0.30
C GLN A 57 7.42 -3.63 -0.49
N ILE A 58 6.42 -3.39 -1.33
CA ILE A 58 5.54 -4.47 -1.82
C ILE A 58 6.38 -5.35 -2.75
N GLU A 59 6.18 -6.66 -2.66
CA GLU A 59 7.12 -7.62 -3.29
C GLU A 59 6.47 -8.37 -4.45
N ARG A 60 5.16 -8.59 -4.33
CA ARG A 60 4.40 -9.36 -5.29
C ARG A 60 4.20 -8.53 -6.56
N ALA A 61 5.05 -8.79 -7.55
CA ALA A 61 5.06 -8.06 -8.82
C ALA A 61 3.73 -8.09 -9.57
N ASN A 62 2.94 -9.16 -9.43
CA ASN A 62 1.58 -9.23 -9.96
C ASN A 62 0.63 -8.21 -9.32
N PHE A 63 0.77 -7.93 -8.01
CA PHE A 63 0.00 -6.88 -7.33
C PHE A 63 0.42 -5.49 -7.79
N ILE A 64 1.73 -5.26 -7.93
CA ILE A 64 2.27 -3.98 -8.42
C ILE A 64 1.83 -3.73 -9.86
N ALA A 65 1.89 -4.75 -10.72
CA ALA A 65 1.45 -4.65 -12.11
C ALA A 65 -0.02 -4.25 -12.20
N ASP A 66 -0.90 -4.93 -11.46
CA ASP A 66 -2.33 -4.59 -11.40
C ASP A 66 -2.58 -3.16 -10.91
N LEU A 67 -1.90 -2.75 -9.83
CA LEU A 67 -1.99 -1.39 -9.29
C LEU A 67 -1.59 -0.34 -10.34
N LEU A 68 -0.56 -0.62 -11.13
CA LEU A 68 -0.07 0.26 -12.18
C LEU A 68 -0.88 0.17 -13.50
N GLY A 69 -1.96 -0.62 -13.54
CA GLY A 69 -2.77 -0.81 -14.75
C GLY A 69 -2.07 -1.61 -15.85
N LYS A 70 -1.06 -2.40 -15.48
CA LYS A 70 -0.35 -3.32 -16.38
C LYS A 70 -0.94 -4.72 -16.24
N THR A 71 -0.81 -5.54 -17.28
CA THR A 71 -1.19 -6.96 -17.21
C THR A 71 -0.43 -7.66 -16.09
N PRO A 72 -1.11 -8.24 -15.08
CA PRO A 72 -0.45 -8.97 -14.01
C PRO A 72 0.23 -10.22 -14.56
N ILE A 73 1.48 -10.46 -14.14
CA ILE A 73 2.12 -11.75 -14.38
C ILE A 73 1.45 -12.84 -13.52
N PRO A 74 1.56 -14.12 -13.91
CA PRO A 74 1.11 -15.22 -13.07
C PRO A 74 1.70 -15.12 -11.66
N PRO A 75 0.94 -15.50 -10.62
CA PRO A 75 1.43 -15.45 -9.26
C PRO A 75 2.65 -16.36 -9.11
N ASP A 76 3.64 -15.90 -8.36
CA ASP A 76 4.73 -16.77 -7.93
C ASP A 76 4.16 -17.91 -7.06
N LEU A 77 4.43 -19.15 -7.50
CA LEU A 77 3.98 -20.38 -6.87
C LEU A 77 4.81 -20.72 -5.61
N GLY A 78 5.89 -19.99 -5.36
CA GLY A 78 6.71 -20.08 -4.16
C GLY A 78 6.04 -19.56 -2.90
N LYS A 79 6.37 -20.19 -1.77
CA LYS A 79 5.94 -19.75 -0.42
C LYS A 79 6.80 -18.61 0.14
N GLU A 80 8.01 -18.43 -0.40
CA GLU A 80 8.95 -17.43 0.08
C GLU A 80 8.64 -16.04 -0.48
N THR A 81 9.05 -15.01 0.24
CA THR A 81 8.87 -13.60 -0.15
C THR A 81 10.03 -12.83 0.48
N VAL A 82 10.93 -12.32 -0.37
CA VAL A 82 12.21 -11.73 0.04
C VAL A 82 12.04 -10.27 0.40
N VAL A 83 11.72 -10.01 1.68
CA VAL A 83 11.34 -8.69 2.22
C VAL A 83 12.43 -7.63 2.01
N LYS A 84 12.10 -6.55 1.30
CA LYS A 84 13.00 -5.41 1.05
C LYS A 84 12.68 -4.19 1.95
N PRO A 85 13.59 -3.76 2.84
CA PRO A 85 13.41 -2.55 3.62
C PRO A 85 13.51 -1.30 2.73
N VAL A 86 12.78 -0.25 3.08
CA VAL A 86 12.96 1.08 2.47
C VAL A 86 14.10 1.78 3.20
N GLU A 87 15.19 2.12 2.49
CA GLU A 87 16.35 2.81 3.07
C GLU A 87 15.98 4.23 3.57
N ASN A 88 16.57 4.65 4.69
CA ASN A 88 16.45 6.02 5.25
C ASN A 88 15.02 6.56 5.43
N VAL A 89 14.09 5.74 5.93
CA VAL A 89 12.68 6.12 6.22
C VAL A 89 12.56 7.44 7.00
N TYR A 90 13.49 7.73 7.92
CA TYR A 90 13.48 8.94 8.74
C TYR A 90 13.82 10.24 7.98
N GLN A 91 14.75 10.22 7.02
CA GLN A 91 15.07 11.41 6.22
C GLN A 91 13.96 11.76 5.21
N ILE A 92 13.26 10.74 4.70
CA ILE A 92 12.15 10.93 3.77
C ILE A 92 10.93 11.53 4.47
N LYS A 93 10.64 11.14 5.71
CA LYS A 93 9.52 11.71 6.49
C LYS A 93 9.69 13.20 6.78
N GLN A 94 10.91 13.69 7.05
CA GLN A 94 11.17 15.13 7.26
C GLN A 94 10.90 15.94 5.98
N SER A 95 11.42 15.48 4.83
CA SER A 95 11.23 16.19 3.55
C SER A 95 9.80 16.22 3.00
N VAL A 96 8.90 15.32 3.46
CA VAL A 96 7.47 15.34 3.10
C VAL A 96 6.63 16.19 4.06
N SER A 97 7.06 16.34 5.32
CA SER A 97 6.37 17.20 6.30
C SER A 97 6.63 18.70 6.10
N ASP A 98 7.68 19.06 5.37
CA ASP A 98 8.11 20.45 5.13
C ASP A 98 7.52 21.07 3.84
N LYS A 99 6.48 20.46 3.26
CA LYS A 99 5.71 20.98 2.10
C LYS A 99 4.23 21.02 2.39
#